data_AF-A0A7C1RQ56-F1
#
_entry.id   AF-A0A7C1RQ56-F1
#
_cell.length_a   1.000
_cell.length_b   1.000
_cell.length_c   1.000
_cell.angle_alpha   90.00
_cell.angle_beta   90.00
_cell.angle_gamma   90.00
#
_symmetry.space_group_name_H-M   'P 1'
#
loop_
_entity.id
_entity.type
_entity.pdbx_description
1 polymer ?
#
loop_
_entity_poly.entity_id
_entity_poly.type
_entity_poly.pdbx_seq_one_letter_code
_entity_poly.pdbx_strand_id
1 'polypeptide(L)'
;MRKIGAIDPKKTRQYLLILLVVFMWSFAILSSTIKSSIDKISIKTVPPFQYDEKLEADIKGMVSGHPIEGMSKYIASRDKQTAAFMVAIAKKESNWGERVPVLDGKDCFNYWGYRGKREHMGSGGHTCFNSPRDAVYTVANRIDELVIEYNLDTPSKMVVWKCGYGCAGHDKKSINKWVADVDLYYQELVN
;
A
#
# COMPACT_ATOMS: atom_id res chain seq x y z
N MET A 1 -41.44 -15.67 50.55
CA MET A 1 -41.13 -16.35 49.27
C MET A 1 -42.22 -16.03 48.25
N ARG A 2 -41.93 -15.22 47.22
CA ARG A 2 -42.90 -14.91 46.15
C ARG A 2 -43.05 -16.13 45.24
N LYS A 3 -44.25 -16.70 45.13
CA LYS A 3 -44.58 -17.74 44.14
C LYS A 3 -44.47 -17.09 42.75
N ILE A 4 -43.48 -17.52 41.96
CA ILE A 4 -43.40 -17.18 40.55
C ILE A 4 -44.61 -17.86 39.89
N GLY A 5 -45.54 -17.07 39.34
CA GLY A 5 -46.77 -17.58 38.74
C GLY A 5 -46.46 -18.56 37.61
N ALA A 6 -47.31 -19.58 37.46
CA ALA A 6 -47.19 -20.55 36.37
C ALA A 6 -47.28 -19.82 35.02
N ILE A 7 -46.22 -19.89 34.23
CA ILE A 7 -46.13 -19.25 32.91
C ILE A 7 -46.94 -20.10 31.93
N ASP A 8 -47.91 -19.49 31.24
CA ASP A 8 -48.75 -20.15 30.24
C ASP A 8 -47.87 -20.79 29.14
N PRO A 9 -47.90 -22.14 28.98
CA PRO A 9 -47.01 -22.85 28.07
C PRO A 9 -47.18 -22.44 26.61
N LYS A 10 -48.36 -21.96 26.20
CA LYS A 10 -48.59 -21.44 24.84
C LYS A 10 -47.90 -20.09 24.64
N LYS A 11 -47.99 -19.19 25.63
CA LYS A 11 -47.28 -17.89 25.61
C LYS A 11 -45.77 -18.09 25.70
N THR A 12 -45.30 -19.00 26.55
CA THR A 12 -43.87 -19.37 26.63
C THR A 12 -43.35 -19.84 25.29
N ARG A 13 -44.06 -20.73 24.60
CA ARG A 13 -43.69 -21.21 23.25
C ARG A 13 -43.64 -20.07 22.24
N GLN A 14 -44.62 -19.16 22.27
CA GLN A 14 -44.65 -18.00 21.38
C GLN A 14 -43.48 -17.05 21.64
N TYR A 15 -43.15 -16.75 22.90
CA TYR A 15 -41.98 -15.94 23.23
C TYR A 15 -40.67 -16.61 22.83
N LEU A 16 -40.56 -17.93 23.00
CA LEU A 16 -39.37 -18.69 22.59
C LEU A 16 -39.16 -18.63 21.07
N LEU A 17 -40.24 -18.76 20.29
CA LEU A 17 -40.19 -18.64 18.83
C LEU A 17 -39.77 -17.23 18.39
N ILE A 18 -40.29 -16.19 19.02
CA ILE A 18 -39.89 -14.80 18.73
C ILE A 18 -38.40 -14.59 19.05
N LEU A 19 -37.94 -15.11 20.20
CA LEU A 19 -36.53 -15.03 20.59
C LEU A 19 -35.60 -15.73 19.59
N LEU A 20 -36.00 -16.91 19.09
CA LEU A 20 -35.25 -17.64 18.07
C LEU A 20 -35.18 -16.86 16.75
N VAL A 21 -36.28 -16.25 16.32
CA VAL A 21 -36.29 -15.41 15.12
C VAL A 21 -35.36 -14.22 15.30
N VAL A 22 -35.48 -13.46 16.40
CA VAL A 22 -34.59 -12.32 16.69
C VAL A 22 -33.13 -12.74 16.73
N PHE A 23 -32.82 -13.88 17.34
CA PHE A 23 -31.47 -14.44 17.38
C PHE A 23 -30.95 -14.74 15.97
N MET A 24 -31.74 -15.40 15.11
CA MET A 24 -31.35 -15.67 13.72
C MET A 24 -31.09 -14.40 12.93
N TRP A 25 -31.91 -13.36 13.09
CA TRP A 25 -31.69 -12.06 12.44
C TRP A 25 -30.41 -11.38 12.92
N SER A 26 -30.16 -11.38 14.24
CA SER A 26 -28.93 -10.81 14.81
C SER A 26 -27.66 -11.54 14.34
N PHE A 27 -27.72 -12.86 14.23
CA PHE A 27 -26.62 -13.70 13.74
C PHE A 27 -26.35 -13.47 12.24
N ALA A 28 -27.38 -13.30 11.41
CA ALA A 28 -27.23 -12.97 10.00
C ALA A 28 -26.55 -11.60 9.79
N ILE A 29 -26.94 -10.59 10.58
CA ILE A 29 -26.31 -9.26 10.54
C ILE A 29 -24.84 -9.32 11.00
N LEU A 30 -24.57 -10.04 12.09
CA LEU A 30 -23.20 -10.21 12.58
C LEU A 30 -22.33 -10.97 11.57
N SER A 31 -22.82 -12.06 10.99
CA SER A 31 -22.08 -12.85 10.00
C SER A 31 -21.81 -12.09 8.70
N SER A 32 -22.74 -11.26 8.22
CA SER A 32 -22.50 -10.37 7.07
C SER A 32 -21.45 -9.28 7.37
N THR A 33 -21.46 -8.72 8.58
CA THR A 33 -20.45 -7.74 9.02
C THR A 33 -19.06 -8.39 9.15
N ILE A 34 -18.99 -9.61 9.68
CA ILE A 34 -17.74 -10.38 9.76
C ILE A 34 -17.24 -10.73 8.36
N LYS A 35 -18.11 -11.20 7.45
CA LYS A 35 -17.74 -11.51 6.07
C LYS A 35 -17.18 -10.29 5.34
N SER A 36 -17.85 -9.13 5.42
CA SER A 36 -17.34 -7.90 4.81
C SER A 36 -15.99 -7.44 5.40
N SER A 37 -15.72 -7.74 6.67
CA SER A 37 -14.43 -7.46 7.31
C SER A 37 -13.34 -8.45 6.85
N ILE A 38 -13.67 -9.74 6.73
CA ILE A 38 -12.76 -10.77 6.20
C ILE A 38 -12.44 -10.50 4.72
N ASP A 39 -13.41 -10.13 3.89
CA ASP A 39 -13.18 -9.79 2.49
C ASP A 39 -12.26 -8.57 2.36
N LYS A 40 -12.42 -7.54 3.21
CA LYS A 40 -11.47 -6.42 3.29
C LYS A 40 -10.06 -6.82 3.76
N ILE A 41 -9.95 -7.81 4.64
CA ILE A 41 -8.66 -8.35 5.10
C ILE A 41 -8.02 -9.22 4.00
N SER A 42 -8.83 -9.99 3.26
CA SER A 42 -8.41 -10.80 2.11
C SER A 42 -7.93 -9.94 0.93
N ILE A 43 -8.57 -8.78 0.71
CA ILE A 43 -8.09 -7.77 -0.25
C ILE A 43 -6.78 -7.11 0.25
N LYS A 44 -6.62 -6.92 1.57
CA LYS A 44 -5.37 -6.42 2.15
C LYS A 44 -4.22 -7.42 2.08
N THR A 45 -4.49 -8.72 2.05
CA THR A 45 -3.51 -9.72 1.62
C THR A 45 -3.43 -9.67 0.12
N VAL A 46 -2.76 -8.64 -0.39
CA VAL A 46 -2.22 -8.61 -1.75
C VAL A 46 -1.67 -10.02 -2.02
N PRO A 47 -2.13 -10.73 -3.07
CA PRO A 47 -1.69 -12.08 -3.36
C PRO A 47 -0.14 -12.10 -3.40
N PRO A 48 0.52 -13.23 -3.11
CA PRO A 48 1.97 -13.29 -3.20
C PRO A 48 2.34 -13.02 -4.65
N PHE A 49 2.67 -11.77 -4.97
CA PHE A 49 3.11 -11.37 -6.29
C PHE A 49 4.29 -12.27 -6.63
N GLN A 50 4.09 -13.04 -7.69
CA GLN A 50 5.02 -14.07 -8.11
C GLN A 50 6.30 -13.37 -8.56
N TYR A 51 7.42 -13.84 -8.02
CA TYR A 51 8.73 -13.38 -8.44
C TYR A 51 8.89 -13.56 -9.96
N ASP A 52 9.21 -12.47 -10.65
CA ASP A 52 9.51 -12.46 -12.08
C ASP A 52 11.01 -12.23 -12.29
N GLU A 53 11.71 -13.28 -12.74
CA GLU A 53 13.15 -13.26 -13.00
C GLU A 53 13.54 -12.32 -14.15
N LYS A 54 12.70 -12.22 -15.19
CA LYS A 54 12.96 -11.32 -16.31
C LYS A 54 12.84 -9.87 -15.84
N LEU A 55 11.79 -9.57 -15.08
CA LEU A 55 11.59 -8.24 -14.49
C LEU A 55 12.75 -7.87 -13.55
N GLU A 56 13.24 -8.81 -12.73
CA GLU A 56 14.43 -8.55 -11.90
C GLU A 56 15.64 -8.18 -12.75
N ALA A 57 15.89 -8.92 -13.84
CA ALA A 57 17.00 -8.66 -14.74
C ALA A 57 16.88 -7.29 -15.43
N ASP A 58 15.69 -6.94 -15.92
CA ASP A 58 15.41 -5.64 -16.55
C ASP A 58 15.64 -4.50 -15.53
N ILE A 59 15.12 -4.63 -14.31
CA ILE A 59 15.31 -3.65 -13.23
C ILE A 59 16.80 -3.51 -12.90
N LYS A 60 17.52 -4.63 -12.71
CA LYS A 60 18.96 -4.62 -12.43
C LYS A 60 19.76 -3.93 -13.52
N GLY A 61 19.41 -4.14 -14.79
CA GLY A 61 20.04 -3.45 -15.92
C GLY A 61 19.90 -1.93 -15.82
N MET A 62 18.71 -1.44 -15.45
CA MET A 62 18.46 0.00 -15.31
C MET A 62 19.18 0.63 -14.12
N VAL A 63 19.21 -0.07 -12.98
CA VAL A 63 19.68 0.50 -11.71
C VAL A 63 21.09 0.09 -11.34
N SER A 64 21.83 -0.55 -12.25
CA SER A 64 23.15 -1.10 -12.00
C SER A 64 24.11 -0.06 -11.41
N GLY A 65 24.79 -0.44 -10.33
CA GLY A 65 25.74 0.42 -9.63
C GLY A 65 25.12 1.41 -8.65
N HIS A 66 23.79 1.40 -8.47
CA HIS A 66 23.08 2.24 -7.52
C HIS A 66 22.56 1.45 -6.31
N PRO A 67 22.38 2.08 -5.13
CA PRO A 67 21.93 1.38 -3.92
C PRO A 67 20.59 0.63 -4.04
N ILE A 68 19.67 1.07 -4.92
CA ILE A 68 18.41 0.36 -5.16
C ILE A 68 18.59 -1.01 -5.85
N GLU A 69 19.75 -1.31 -6.45
CA GLU A 69 20.02 -2.61 -7.05
C GLU A 69 19.85 -3.77 -6.05
N GLY A 70 20.21 -3.54 -4.78
CA GLY A 70 20.00 -4.50 -3.69
C GLY A 70 18.52 -4.77 -3.36
N MET A 71 17.59 -4.00 -3.94
CA MET A 71 16.14 -4.13 -3.76
C MET A 71 15.44 -4.78 -4.96
N SER A 72 16.13 -4.99 -6.08
CA SER A 72 15.53 -5.42 -7.36
C SER A 72 14.68 -6.68 -7.22
N LYS A 73 15.15 -7.69 -6.47
CA LYS A 73 14.40 -8.93 -6.22
C LYS A 73 13.03 -8.68 -5.56
N TYR A 74 12.99 -7.77 -4.59
CA TYR A 74 11.76 -7.45 -3.88
C TYR A 74 10.82 -6.61 -4.76
N ILE A 75 11.37 -5.73 -5.60
CA ILE A 75 10.60 -4.93 -6.55
C ILE A 75 10.03 -5.82 -7.65
N ALA A 76 10.80 -6.78 -8.17
CA ALA A 76 10.38 -7.78 -9.15
C ALA A 76 9.41 -8.84 -8.60
N SER A 77 9.18 -8.84 -7.29
CA SER A 77 8.11 -9.58 -6.65
C SER A 77 6.84 -8.73 -6.54
N ARG A 78 6.63 -7.77 -7.45
CA ARG A 78 5.43 -6.92 -7.55
C ARG A 78 4.91 -6.97 -8.97
N ASP A 79 3.66 -6.55 -9.17
CA ASP A 79 3.14 -6.34 -10.52
C ASP A 79 4.06 -5.40 -11.31
N LYS A 80 4.17 -5.67 -12.62
CA LYS A 80 5.05 -4.94 -13.55
C LYS A 80 4.82 -3.42 -13.48
N GLN A 81 3.56 -2.98 -13.37
CA GLN A 81 3.21 -1.57 -13.29
C GLN A 81 3.70 -0.93 -11.98
N THR A 82 3.49 -1.61 -10.85
CA THR A 82 3.98 -1.13 -9.55
C THR A 82 5.50 -1.10 -9.52
N ALA A 83 6.16 -2.15 -10.01
CA ALA A 83 7.61 -2.21 -10.14
C ALA A 83 8.16 -1.04 -10.98
N ALA A 84 7.50 -0.73 -12.10
CA ALA A 84 7.87 0.40 -12.95
C ALA A 84 7.77 1.73 -12.22
N PHE A 85 6.68 1.99 -11.51
CA PHE A 85 6.55 3.19 -10.67
C PHE A 85 7.60 3.24 -9.57
N MET A 86 7.90 2.11 -8.93
CA MET A 86 8.94 2.06 -7.90
C MET A 86 10.31 2.49 -8.45
N VAL A 87 10.73 1.95 -9.59
CA VAL A 87 12.03 2.30 -10.20
C VAL A 87 12.05 3.76 -10.66
N ALA A 88 10.97 4.21 -11.32
CA ALA A 88 10.87 5.56 -11.87
C ALA A 88 10.83 6.65 -10.78
N ILE A 89 10.00 6.46 -9.74
CA ILE A 89 9.93 7.39 -8.61
C ILE A 89 11.26 7.40 -7.85
N ALA A 90 11.91 6.25 -7.65
CA ALA A 90 13.20 6.21 -6.98
C ALA A 90 14.28 6.99 -7.75
N LYS A 91 14.28 6.89 -9.09
CA LYS A 91 15.16 7.73 -9.92
C LYS A 91 14.92 9.20 -9.66
N LYS A 92 13.65 9.59 -9.58
CA LYS A 92 13.28 10.99 -9.42
C LYS A 92 13.59 11.56 -8.04
N GLU A 93 13.33 10.79 -6.98
CA GLU A 93 13.37 11.26 -5.60
C GLU A 93 14.76 11.14 -4.97
N SER A 94 15.54 10.13 -5.36
CA SER A 94 16.85 9.87 -4.76
C SER A 94 17.97 9.64 -5.76
N ASN A 95 17.68 9.68 -7.07
CA ASN A 95 18.57 9.14 -8.10
C ASN A 95 18.95 7.69 -7.79
N TRP A 96 17.96 6.84 -7.54
CA TRP A 96 18.14 5.42 -7.24
C TRP A 96 18.94 5.11 -5.96
N GLY A 97 18.91 6.03 -4.99
CA GLY A 97 19.58 5.89 -3.70
C GLY A 97 20.91 6.64 -3.58
N GLU A 98 21.30 7.47 -4.55
CA GLU A 98 22.47 8.36 -4.36
C GLU A 98 22.23 9.47 -3.34
N ARG A 99 20.96 9.84 -3.12
CA ARG A 99 20.54 10.82 -2.11
C ARG A 99 19.50 10.20 -1.20
N VAL A 100 19.90 9.91 0.03
CA VAL A 100 19.07 9.16 0.97
C VAL A 100 18.89 9.93 2.26
N PRO A 101 17.72 9.78 2.92
CA PRO A 101 17.62 10.18 4.30
C PRO A 101 18.47 9.26 5.16
N VAL A 102 19.03 9.81 6.23
CA VAL A 102 19.86 9.06 7.19
C VAL A 102 19.32 9.16 8.60
N LEU A 103 19.59 8.14 9.41
CA LEU A 103 19.41 8.14 10.85
C LEU A 103 20.70 7.64 11.48
N ASP A 104 21.29 8.44 12.37
CA ASP A 104 22.60 8.16 12.99
C ASP A 104 23.71 7.84 11.96
N GLY A 105 23.68 8.56 10.83
CA GLY A 105 24.63 8.39 9.72
C GLY A 105 24.40 7.13 8.87
N LYS A 106 23.35 6.35 9.13
CA LYS A 106 23.01 5.13 8.39
C LYS A 106 21.89 5.39 7.39
N ASP A 107 21.96 4.68 6.26
CA ASP A 107 20.91 4.69 5.24
C ASP A 107 19.59 4.16 5.81
N CYS A 108 18.51 4.89 5.53
CA CYS A 108 17.14 4.57 5.92
C CYS A 108 16.37 3.71 4.91
N PHE A 109 17.02 3.26 3.82
CA PHE A 109 16.45 2.49 2.71
C PHE A 109 15.27 3.17 2.01
N ASN A 110 15.17 4.50 2.12
CA ASN A 110 14.04 5.27 1.61
C ASN A 110 14.43 6.04 0.35
N TYR A 111 14.25 5.39 -0.79
CA TYR A 111 14.66 5.94 -2.09
C TYR A 111 13.53 6.68 -2.82
N TRP A 112 12.33 6.69 -2.24
CA TRP A 112 11.11 7.24 -2.85
C TRP A 112 10.62 8.52 -2.17
N GLY A 113 11.39 9.07 -1.21
CA GLY A 113 10.99 10.25 -0.45
C GLY A 113 9.76 10.01 0.44
N TYR A 114 9.47 8.76 0.81
CA TYR A 114 8.28 8.40 1.57
C TYR A 114 8.28 9.03 2.99
N ARG A 115 7.11 9.50 3.46
CA ARG A 115 6.94 10.25 4.72
C ARG A 115 5.88 9.66 5.66
N GLY A 116 5.68 8.34 5.62
CA GLY A 116 4.83 7.64 6.58
C GLY A 116 5.43 7.68 7.99
N LYS A 117 4.63 8.06 8.99
CA LYS A 117 5.09 8.13 10.38
C LYS A 117 5.42 6.73 10.91
N ARG A 118 6.61 6.58 11.49
CA ARG A 118 7.09 5.37 12.18
C ARG A 118 7.85 5.76 13.45
N GLU A 119 8.25 4.76 14.23
CA GLU A 119 9.13 4.95 15.38
C GLU A 119 10.45 5.62 14.97
N HIS A 120 11.06 5.13 13.89
CA HIS A 120 12.29 5.67 13.34
C HIS A 120 12.02 6.59 12.15
N MET A 121 12.51 7.83 12.25
CA MET A 121 12.40 8.86 11.21
C MET A 121 13.80 9.36 10.86
N GLY A 122 14.14 9.31 9.57
CA GLY A 122 15.41 9.82 9.06
C GLY A 122 15.37 11.34 8.84
N SER A 123 16.48 11.87 8.36
CA SER A 123 16.65 13.29 8.04
C SER A 123 15.52 13.84 7.16
N GLY A 124 15.12 15.09 7.39
CA GLY A 124 14.08 15.75 6.62
C GLY A 124 12.66 15.24 6.89
N GLY A 125 12.45 14.37 7.88
CA GLY A 125 11.14 13.79 8.23
C GLY A 125 10.71 12.66 7.31
N HIS A 126 11.67 12.01 6.64
CA HIS A 126 11.43 10.83 5.84
C HIS A 126 11.37 9.58 6.72
N THR A 127 10.57 8.59 6.31
CA THR A 127 10.50 7.30 7.00
C THR A 127 11.87 6.63 7.01
N CYS A 128 12.28 6.08 8.15
CA CYS A 128 13.44 5.20 8.23
C CYS A 128 12.99 3.74 8.32
N PHE A 129 13.29 2.95 7.29
CA PHE A 129 12.83 1.55 7.21
C PHE A 129 13.81 0.61 7.91
N ASN A 130 13.28 -0.51 8.42
CA ASN A 130 14.09 -1.48 9.16
C ASN A 130 14.97 -2.34 8.24
N SER A 131 14.62 -2.45 6.96
CA SER A 131 15.35 -3.23 5.96
C SER A 131 14.97 -2.83 4.53
N PRO A 132 15.77 -3.20 3.52
CA PRO A 132 15.41 -3.04 2.11
C PRO A 132 14.07 -3.70 1.75
N ARG A 133 13.81 -4.88 2.34
CA ARG A 133 12.54 -5.59 2.19
C ARG A 133 11.38 -4.74 2.73
N ASP A 134 11.45 -4.30 3.99
CA ASP A 134 10.40 -3.47 4.61
C ASP A 134 10.10 -2.19 3.81
N ALA A 135 11.14 -1.52 3.32
CA ALA A 135 11.01 -0.35 2.46
C ALA A 135 10.20 -0.64 1.19
N VAL A 136 10.63 -1.65 0.42
CA VAL A 136 9.96 -2.07 -0.80
C VAL A 136 8.51 -2.48 -0.51
N TYR A 137 8.28 -3.30 0.52
CA TYR A 137 6.92 -3.75 0.82
C TYR A 137 5.98 -2.60 1.17
N THR A 138 6.44 -1.63 1.94
CA THR A 138 5.62 -0.50 2.38
C THR A 138 5.31 0.44 1.23
N VAL A 139 6.34 0.79 0.44
CA VAL A 139 6.19 1.72 -0.68
C VAL A 139 5.38 1.08 -1.80
N ALA A 140 5.65 -0.18 -2.15
CA ALA A 140 4.88 -0.91 -3.15
C ALA A 140 3.40 -0.98 -2.77
N ASN A 141 3.07 -1.31 -1.52
CA ASN A 141 1.67 -1.37 -1.08
C ASN A 141 0.97 0.00 -1.20
N ARG A 142 1.68 1.11 -0.96
CA ARG A 142 1.10 2.45 -1.17
C ARG A 142 0.89 2.74 -2.66
N ILE A 143 1.84 2.34 -3.52
CA ILE A 143 1.70 2.50 -4.96
C ILE A 143 0.55 1.64 -5.48
N ASP A 144 0.45 0.38 -5.03
CA ASP A 144 -0.65 -0.54 -5.34
C ASP A 144 -2.00 0.10 -4.98
N GLU A 145 -2.12 0.70 -3.79
CA GLU A 145 -3.33 1.43 -3.38
C GLU A 145 -3.66 2.58 -4.37
N LEU A 146 -2.67 3.40 -4.73
CA LEU A 146 -2.84 4.51 -5.68
C LEU A 146 -3.25 4.03 -7.08
N VAL A 147 -2.66 2.93 -7.55
CA VAL A 147 -2.93 2.36 -8.88
C VAL A 147 -4.30 1.66 -8.88
N ILE A 148 -4.53 0.74 -7.94
CA ILE A 148 -5.68 -0.17 -7.94
C ILE A 148 -6.93 0.52 -7.40
N GLU A 149 -6.85 1.21 -6.26
CA GLU A 149 -8.03 1.78 -5.61
C GLU A 149 -8.39 3.16 -6.18
N TYR A 150 -7.38 3.95 -6.55
CA TYR A 150 -7.56 5.33 -7.03
C TYR A 150 -7.38 5.49 -8.54
N ASN A 151 -7.07 4.41 -9.27
CA ASN A 151 -6.89 4.42 -10.73
C ASN A 151 -5.84 5.44 -11.22
N LEU A 152 -4.77 5.62 -10.44
CA LEU A 152 -3.64 6.52 -10.75
C LEU A 152 -2.54 5.76 -11.49
N ASP A 153 -2.91 5.15 -12.59
CA ASP A 153 -2.16 4.16 -13.37
C ASP A 153 -1.21 4.76 -14.44
N THR A 154 -1.04 6.09 -14.46
CA THR A 154 -0.10 6.77 -15.38
C THR A 154 0.78 7.75 -14.61
N PRO A 155 2.02 8.04 -15.08
CA PRO A 155 2.90 9.03 -14.45
C PRO A 155 2.26 10.41 -14.20
N SER A 156 1.40 10.86 -15.12
CA SER A 156 0.64 12.11 -14.97
C SER A 156 -0.35 12.06 -13.80
N LYS A 157 -1.06 10.94 -13.62
CA LYS A 157 -1.97 10.73 -12.48
C LYS A 157 -1.21 10.47 -11.18
N MET A 158 -0.06 9.80 -11.25
CA MET A 158 0.81 9.46 -10.11
C MET A 158 1.50 10.68 -9.48
N VAL A 159 1.32 11.88 -10.06
CA VAL A 159 1.79 13.15 -9.49
C VAL A 159 1.32 13.40 -8.05
N VAL A 160 0.27 12.71 -7.61
CA VAL A 160 -0.18 12.67 -6.21
C VAL A 160 0.94 12.24 -5.26
N TRP A 161 1.90 11.42 -5.71
CA TRP A 161 3.09 11.07 -4.93
C TRP A 161 3.92 12.31 -4.55
N LYS A 162 4.04 13.28 -5.48
CA LYS A 162 4.86 14.49 -5.32
C LYS A 162 4.22 15.53 -4.39
N CYS A 163 2.92 15.81 -4.58
CA CYS A 163 2.26 16.98 -3.97
C CYS A 163 0.96 16.64 -3.22
N GLY A 164 0.64 15.35 -3.06
CA GLY A 164 -0.68 14.92 -2.61
C GLY A 164 -1.77 15.25 -3.63
N TYR A 165 -3.03 15.28 -3.19
CA TYR A 165 -4.17 15.58 -4.06
C TYR A 165 -4.27 17.07 -4.45
N GLY A 166 -3.44 17.93 -3.86
CA GLY A 166 -3.47 19.38 -4.06
C GLY A 166 -2.10 19.94 -4.40
N CYS A 167 -1.82 20.14 -5.68
CA CYS A 167 -0.56 20.70 -6.18
C CYS A 167 -0.50 22.25 -6.12
N ALA A 168 -1.44 22.92 -5.44
CA ALA A 168 -1.61 24.38 -5.50
C ALA A 168 -0.39 25.19 -4.98
N GLY A 169 0.41 24.60 -4.09
CA GLY A 169 1.65 25.21 -3.58
C GLY A 169 2.89 24.97 -4.44
N HIS A 170 2.77 24.27 -5.57
CA HIS A 170 3.89 23.89 -6.41
C HIS A 170 3.89 24.62 -7.76
N ASP A 171 5.09 24.99 -8.21
CA ASP A 171 5.29 25.54 -9.54
C ASP A 171 4.95 24.49 -10.63
N LYS A 172 4.21 24.91 -11.66
CA LYS A 172 3.75 24.04 -12.75
C LYS A 172 4.91 23.41 -13.52
N LYS A 173 6.01 24.15 -13.73
CA LYS A 173 7.18 23.61 -14.43
C LYS A 173 7.86 22.52 -13.59
N SER A 174 7.92 22.67 -12.27
CA SER A 174 8.40 21.62 -11.36
C SER A 174 7.55 20.34 -11.40
N ILE A 175 6.23 20.49 -11.45
CA ILE A 175 5.28 19.38 -11.57
C ILE A 175 5.47 18.64 -12.90
N ASN A 176 5.44 19.38 -14.02
CA ASN A 176 5.57 18.80 -15.35
C ASN A 176 6.91 18.09 -15.54
N LYS A 177 8.00 18.68 -15.01
CA LYS A 177 9.31 18.03 -15.02
C LYS A 177 9.29 16.72 -14.24
N TRP A 178 8.65 16.69 -13.07
CA TRP A 178 8.56 15.44 -12.29
C TRP A 178 7.81 14.36 -13.07
N VAL A 179 6.67 14.71 -13.69
CA VAL A 179 5.90 13.76 -14.51
C VAL A 179 6.73 13.25 -15.67
N ALA A 180 7.42 14.13 -16.40
CA ALA A 180 8.26 13.74 -17.53
C ALA A 180 9.44 12.86 -17.12
N ASP A 181 10.11 13.21 -16.01
CA ASP A 181 11.21 12.43 -15.48
C ASP A 181 10.73 11.03 -15.04
N VAL A 182 9.57 10.91 -14.40
CA VAL A 182 8.98 9.61 -14.00
C VAL A 182 8.52 8.82 -15.21
N ASP A 183 7.86 9.45 -16.18
CA ASP A 183 7.39 8.77 -17.40
C ASP A 183 8.54 8.14 -18.17
N LEU A 184 9.67 8.85 -18.35
CA LEU A 184 10.84 8.32 -19.05
C LEU A 184 11.25 6.93 -18.55
N TYR A 185 11.45 6.77 -17.23
CA TYR A 185 11.88 5.51 -16.64
C TYR A 185 10.75 4.50 -16.45
N TYR A 186 9.51 4.97 -16.30
CA TYR A 186 8.35 4.09 -16.24
C TYR A 186 8.16 3.34 -17.57
N GLN A 187 8.30 4.06 -18.69
CA GLN A 187 8.15 3.51 -20.03
C GLN A 187 9.25 2.50 -20.40
N GLU A 188 10.45 2.60 -19.81
CA GLU A 188 11.53 1.61 -20.01
C GLU A 188 11.17 0.22 -19.48
N LEU A 189 10.31 0.14 -18.45
CA LEU A 189 9.87 -1.14 -17.90
C LEU A 189 8.55 -1.61 -18.50
N VAL A 190 7.59 -0.71 -18.72
CA VAL A 190 6.23 -1.12 -19.11
C VAL A 190 6.10 -1.50 -20.58
N ASN A 191 6.90 -0.90 -21.47
CA ASN A 191 6.89 -1.21 -22.90
C ASN A 191 7.52 -2.57 -23.25
#